data_AF-A0A1C4W789-F1
#
_entry.id   AF-A0A1C4W789-F1
#
_cell.length_a   1.000
_cell.length_b   1.000
_cell.length_c   1.000
_cell.angle_alpha   90.00
_cell.angle_beta   90.00
_cell.angle_gamma   90.00
#
_symmetry.space_group_name_H-M   'P 1'
#
loop_
_entity.id
_entity.type
_entity.pdbx_description
1 polymer ?
#
loop_
_entity_poly.entity_id
_entity_poly.type
_entity_poly.pdbx_seq_one_letter_code
_entity_poly.pdbx_strand_id
1 'polypeptide(L)'
;MREDELRDLVQRSPWLVRALGVVRDCGLQDAWIGAGAIRDLVWGERYGDGFDPSSVRDVDAIFLDAAGLSRDNDDRATERLVAAWPEPPWEAKNQAAVHTWYPAKFGGGQVDPLRAIADTVAT
;
A
#
# COMPACT_ATOMS: atom_id res chain seq x y z
N MET A 1 -7.95 -6.51 18.43
CA MET A 1 -9.16 -6.13 17.67
C MET A 1 -9.64 -7.38 16.95
N ARG A 2 -10.96 -7.63 16.91
CA ARG A 2 -11.53 -8.73 16.11
C ARG A 2 -11.65 -8.32 14.64
N GLU A 3 -11.65 -9.27 13.72
CA GLU A 3 -11.74 -8.99 12.27
C GLU A 3 -12.99 -8.17 11.93
N ASP A 4 -14.16 -8.54 12.48
CA ASP A 4 -15.41 -7.83 12.24
C ASP A 4 -15.35 -6.37 12.71
N GLU A 5 -14.72 -6.12 13.87
CA GLU A 5 -14.55 -4.76 14.39
C GLU A 5 -13.66 -3.91 13.47
N LEU A 6 -12.63 -4.50 12.86
CA LEU A 6 -11.79 -3.82 11.88
C LEU A 6 -12.58 -3.53 10.61
N ARG A 7 -13.32 -4.52 10.10
CA ARG A 7 -14.15 -4.39 8.90
C ARG A 7 -15.16 -3.26 9.06
N ASP A 8 -15.85 -3.20 10.19
CA ASP A 8 -16.81 -2.15 10.51
C ASP A 8 -16.15 -0.76 10.58
N LEU A 9 -14.93 -0.69 11.11
CA LEU A 9 -14.18 0.56 11.22
C LEU A 9 -13.72 1.06 9.84
N VAL A 10 -13.23 0.15 8.98
CA VAL A 10 -12.89 0.44 7.59
C VAL A 10 -14.12 0.88 6.80
N GLN A 11 -15.23 0.15 6.89
CA GLN A 11 -16.46 0.47 6.15
C GLN A 11 -17.07 1.82 6.55
N ARG A 12 -16.85 2.26 7.79
CA ARG A 12 -17.30 3.58 8.28
C ARG A 12 -16.39 4.72 7.86
N SER A 13 -15.22 4.46 7.26
CA SER A 13 -14.33 5.48 6.71
C SER A 13 -14.56 5.61 5.20
N PRO A 14 -15.30 6.63 4.71
CA PRO A 14 -15.50 6.82 3.27
C PRO A 14 -14.18 7.04 2.53
N TRP A 15 -13.21 7.66 3.20
CA TRP A 15 -11.89 7.91 2.66
C TRP A 15 -11.15 6.59 2.39
N LEU A 16 -11.11 5.66 3.36
CA LEU A 16 -10.41 4.40 3.19
C LEU A 16 -11.15 3.46 2.22
N VAL A 17 -12.49 3.45 2.25
CA VAL A 17 -13.30 2.72 1.26
C VAL A 17 -13.01 3.22 -0.16
N ARG A 18 -12.91 4.54 -0.36
CA ARG A 18 -12.53 5.12 -1.65
C ARG A 18 -11.12 4.73 -2.04
N ALA A 19 -10.16 4.78 -1.12
CA ALA A 19 -8.77 4.40 -1.38
C ALA A 19 -8.67 2.95 -1.86
N LEU A 20 -9.36 2.02 -1.18
CA LEU A 20 -9.45 0.61 -1.57
C LEU A 20 -10.09 0.46 -2.97
N GLY A 21 -11.11 1.26 -3.28
CA GLY A 21 -11.72 1.29 -4.61
C GLY A 21 -10.74 1.73 -5.69
N VAL A 22 -9.98 2.80 -5.45
CA VAL A 22 -8.97 3.30 -6.39
C VAL A 22 -7.89 2.26 -6.66
N VAL A 23 -7.36 1.61 -5.63
CA VAL A 23 -6.34 0.55 -5.80
C VAL A 23 -6.92 -0.67 -6.53
N ARG A 24 -8.16 -1.06 -6.25
CA ARG A 24 -8.82 -2.15 -6.99
C ARG A 24 -8.97 -1.82 -8.48
N ASP A 25 -9.30 -0.57 -8.80
CA ASP A 25 -9.69 -0.17 -10.17
C ASP A 25 -8.49 0.35 -11.00
N CYS A 26 -7.29 0.48 -10.41
CA CYS A 26 -6.10 1.02 -11.08
C CYS A 26 -5.45 0.09 -12.13
N GLY A 27 -5.94 -1.16 -12.24
CA GLY A 27 -5.47 -2.12 -13.23
C GLY A 27 -4.08 -2.70 -12.97
N LEU A 28 -3.57 -2.55 -11.75
CA LEU A 28 -2.37 -3.27 -11.28
C LEU A 28 -2.77 -4.69 -10.85
N GLN A 29 -1.99 -5.68 -11.26
CA GLN A 29 -2.22 -7.06 -10.89
C GLN A 29 -1.92 -7.28 -9.40
N ASP A 30 -2.84 -7.95 -8.71
CA ASP A 30 -2.77 -8.21 -7.27
C ASP A 30 -2.37 -6.96 -6.47
N ALA A 31 -3.08 -5.83 -6.58
CA ALA A 31 -2.73 -4.62 -5.83
C ALA A 31 -3.44 -4.49 -4.47
N TRP A 32 -2.69 -4.11 -3.44
CA TRP A 32 -3.11 -4.09 -2.03
C TRP A 32 -2.76 -2.73 -1.42
N ILE A 33 -3.59 -2.23 -0.49
CA ILE A 33 -3.21 -1.09 0.35
C ILE A 33 -2.32 -1.58 1.49
N GLY A 34 -1.21 -0.88 1.72
CA GLY A 34 -0.33 -1.13 2.86
C GLY A 34 -1.02 -0.85 4.21
N ALA A 35 -0.58 -1.54 5.25
CA ALA A 35 -1.21 -1.46 6.56
C ALA A 35 -1.09 -0.09 7.26
N GLY A 36 -0.24 0.82 6.78
CA GLY A 36 -0.03 2.15 7.36
C GLY A 36 -1.32 2.97 7.45
N ALA A 37 -2.04 3.11 6.34
CA ALA A 37 -3.31 3.85 6.31
C ALA A 37 -4.39 3.20 7.19
N ILE A 38 -4.42 1.86 7.26
CA ILE A 38 -5.35 1.11 8.12
C ILE A 38 -5.00 1.32 9.60
N ARG A 39 -3.71 1.27 9.94
CA ARG A 39 -3.23 1.54 11.30
C ARG A 39 -3.58 2.95 11.73
N ASP A 40 -3.35 3.94 10.88
CA ASP A 40 -3.60 5.35 11.21
C ASP A 40 -5.11 5.59 11.43
N LEU A 41 -5.98 4.97 10.62
CA LEU A 41 -7.42 4.92 10.86
C LEU A 41 -7.77 4.28 12.22
N VAL A 42 -7.25 3.09 12.50
CA VAL A 42 -7.54 2.38 13.76
C VAL A 42 -7.08 3.18 14.98
N TRP A 43 -5.88 3.77 14.93
CA TRP A 43 -5.33 4.54 16.04
C TRP A 43 -6.08 5.85 16.25
N GLY A 44 -6.40 6.57 15.17
CA GLY A 44 -7.18 7.79 15.22
C GLY A 44 -8.55 7.57 15.86
N GLU A 45 -9.29 6.55 15.40
CA GLU A 45 -10.63 6.24 15.90
C GLU A 45 -10.69 5.70 17.33
N ARG A 46 -9.65 4.99 17.80
CA ARG A 46 -9.67 4.34 19.11
C ARG A 46 -8.94 5.09 20.22
N TYR A 47 -7.91 5.84 19.86
CA TYR A 47 -6.98 6.43 20.82
C TYR A 47 -6.69 7.91 20.58
N GLY A 48 -7.18 8.48 19.47
CA GLY A 48 -7.06 9.89 19.14
C GLY A 48 -8.41 10.59 19.03
N ASP A 49 -8.42 11.72 18.34
CA ASP A 49 -9.61 12.56 18.12
C ASP A 49 -10.42 12.14 16.87
N GLY A 50 -10.22 10.91 16.38
CA GLY A 50 -10.76 10.41 15.12
C GLY A 50 -9.72 10.34 14.00
N PHE A 51 -10.08 9.71 12.88
CA PHE A 51 -9.22 9.66 11.70
C PHE A 51 -9.29 10.95 10.88
N ASP A 52 -8.13 11.57 10.66
CA ASP A 52 -7.97 12.74 9.80
C ASP A 52 -7.19 12.40 8.52
N PRO A 53 -7.85 12.35 7.35
CA PRO A 53 -7.19 12.12 6.07
C PRO A 53 -6.07 13.10 5.74
N SER A 54 -6.12 14.35 6.24
CA SER A 54 -5.10 15.36 5.96
C SER A 54 -3.78 15.09 6.69
N SER A 55 -3.80 14.23 7.71
CA SER A 55 -2.62 13.80 8.47
C SER A 55 -1.91 12.58 7.86
N VAL A 56 -2.52 11.93 6.87
CA VAL A 56 -1.94 10.78 6.16
C VAL A 56 -0.73 11.26 5.36
N ARG A 57 0.44 10.67 5.62
CA ARG A 57 1.70 11.07 4.97
C ARG A 57 1.97 10.29 3.70
N ASP A 58 1.50 9.06 3.63
CA ASP A 58 1.74 8.10 2.57
C ASP A 58 0.60 7.08 2.51
N VAL A 59 0.22 6.69 1.28
CA VAL A 59 -0.68 5.57 1.02
C VAL A 59 0.03 4.58 0.13
N ASP A 60 0.59 3.56 0.77
CA ASP A 60 1.28 2.48 0.06
C ASP A 60 0.29 1.66 -0.77
N ALA A 61 0.58 1.52 -2.06
CA ALA A 61 -0.06 0.57 -2.96
C ALA A 61 0.96 -0.49 -3.37
N ILE A 62 0.81 -1.68 -2.81
CA ILE A 62 1.72 -2.79 -2.97
C ILE A 62 1.20 -3.67 -4.10
N PHE A 63 2.04 -3.97 -5.08
CA PHE A 63 1.67 -4.84 -6.20
C PHE A 63 2.84 -5.76 -6.58
N LEU A 64 2.58 -6.75 -7.41
CA LEU A 64 3.60 -7.72 -7.85
C LEU A 64 3.62 -7.80 -9.36
N ASP A 65 4.68 -7.31 -9.98
CA ASP A 65 4.93 -7.44 -11.41
C ASP A 65 6.35 -7.95 -11.66
N ALA A 66 6.47 -9.26 -11.85
CA ALA A 66 7.76 -9.90 -12.11
C ALA A 66 8.36 -9.55 -13.49
N ALA A 67 7.57 -9.00 -14.41
CA ALA A 67 8.06 -8.57 -15.73
C ALA A 67 8.60 -7.13 -15.69
N GLY A 68 8.16 -6.31 -14.75
CA GLY A 68 8.53 -4.90 -14.61
C GLY A 68 9.34 -4.59 -13.35
N LEU A 69 10.59 -5.06 -13.28
CA LEU A 69 11.46 -4.87 -12.11
C LEU A 69 12.13 -3.48 -12.01
N SER A 70 11.84 -2.57 -12.93
CA SER A 70 12.43 -1.24 -12.94
C SER A 70 11.69 -0.28 -12.00
N ARG A 71 12.41 0.74 -11.53
CA ARG A 71 11.81 1.82 -10.74
C ARG A 71 10.73 2.59 -11.51
N ASP A 72 10.88 2.70 -12.84
CA ASP A 72 9.87 3.31 -13.70
C ASP A 72 8.50 2.59 -13.61
N ASN A 73 8.47 1.31 -13.23
CA ASN A 73 7.20 0.60 -13.04
C ASN A 73 6.45 1.10 -11.79
N ASP A 74 7.19 1.34 -10.69
CA ASP A 74 6.66 1.93 -9.46
C ASP A 74 6.12 3.34 -9.74
N ASP A 75 6.87 4.13 -10.50
CA ASP A 75 6.48 5.50 -10.85
C ASP A 75 5.20 5.51 -11.71
N ARG A 76 5.12 4.65 -12.75
CA ARG A 76 3.92 4.51 -13.58
C ARG A 76 2.71 4.00 -12.81
N ALA A 77 2.92 3.09 -11.87
CA ALA A 77 1.86 2.62 -10.99
C ALA A 77 1.33 3.75 -10.09
N THR A 78 2.24 4.57 -9.54
CA THR A 78 1.89 5.75 -8.74
C THR A 78 1.12 6.78 -9.57
N GLU A 79 1.56 7.07 -10.79
CA GLU A 79 0.87 7.98 -11.71
C GLU A 79 -0.57 7.55 -12.01
N ARG A 80 -0.84 6.25 -12.15
CA ARG A 80 -2.21 5.73 -12.34
C ARG A 80 -3.11 6.01 -11.15
N LEU A 81 -2.59 5.83 -9.93
CA LEU A 81 -3.33 6.09 -8.69
C LEU A 81 -3.61 7.59 -8.54
N VAL A 82 -2.60 8.44 -8.77
CA VAL A 82 -2.74 9.90 -8.75
C VAL A 82 -3.74 10.38 -9.81
N ALA A 83 -3.72 9.81 -11.01
CA ALA A 83 -4.68 10.16 -12.06
C ALA A 83 -6.13 9.81 -11.68
N ALA A 84 -6.34 8.72 -10.94
CA ALA A 84 -7.66 8.32 -10.45
C ALA A 84 -8.12 9.13 -9.23
N TRP A 85 -7.20 9.48 -8.32
CA TRP A 85 -7.48 10.30 -7.16
C TRP A 85 -6.21 11.07 -6.72
N PRO A 86 -6.10 12.37 -7.05
CA PRO A 86 -4.87 13.13 -6.83
C PRO A 86 -4.57 13.54 -5.39
N GLU A 87 -5.57 13.48 -4.48
CA GLU A 87 -5.43 14.04 -3.13
C GLU A 87 -4.54 13.19 -2.20
N PRO A 88 -4.68 11.85 -2.14
CA PRO A 88 -3.84 11.05 -1.25
C PRO A 88 -2.38 11.02 -1.73
N PRO A 89 -1.42 10.99 -0.79
CA PRO A 89 0.01 10.84 -1.11
C PRO A 89 0.33 9.39 -1.48
N TRP A 90 -0.05 8.97 -2.68
CA TRP A 90 0.16 7.60 -3.15
C TRP A 90 1.65 7.24 -3.30
N GLU A 91 2.02 6.06 -2.83
CA GLU A 91 3.31 5.44 -3.12
C GLU A 91 3.09 4.01 -3.60
N ALA A 92 3.22 3.76 -4.91
CA ALA A 92 3.19 2.39 -5.40
C ALA A 92 4.58 1.74 -5.28
N LYS A 93 4.62 0.45 -4.89
CA LYS A 93 5.86 -0.33 -4.78
C LYS A 93 5.68 -1.73 -5.35
N ASN A 94 6.49 -2.08 -6.36
CA ASN A 94 6.54 -3.43 -6.89
C ASN A 94 7.37 -4.34 -5.98
N GLN A 95 6.70 -5.28 -5.33
CA GLN A 95 7.34 -6.23 -4.43
C GLN A 95 8.23 -7.24 -5.16
N ALA A 96 7.95 -7.52 -6.44
CA ALA A 96 8.81 -8.38 -7.24
C ALA A 96 10.21 -7.77 -7.41
N ALA A 97 10.34 -6.44 -7.40
CA ALA A 97 11.59 -5.73 -7.63
C ALA A 97 12.47 -5.59 -6.38
N VAL A 98 11.95 -5.85 -5.18
CA VAL A 98 12.64 -5.55 -3.90
C VAL A 98 14.05 -6.16 -3.83
N HIS A 99 14.20 -7.41 -4.25
CA HIS A 99 15.49 -8.12 -4.27
C HIS A 99 16.57 -7.43 -5.13
N THR A 100 16.19 -6.58 -6.09
CA THR A 100 17.13 -5.91 -6.99
C THR A 100 17.81 -4.69 -6.36
N TRP A 101 17.19 -4.07 -5.35
CA TRP A 101 17.67 -2.82 -4.77
C TRP A 101 17.84 -2.84 -3.24
N TYR A 102 17.13 -3.73 -2.53
CA TYR A 102 17.12 -3.75 -1.06
C TYR A 102 18.51 -3.96 -0.45
N PRO A 103 19.33 -4.95 -0.88
CA PRO A 103 20.66 -5.16 -0.31
C PRO A 103 21.59 -3.97 -0.54
N ALA A 104 21.48 -3.31 -1.70
CA ALA A 104 22.28 -2.14 -2.03
C ALA A 104 21.90 -0.92 -1.17
N LYS A 105 20.62 -0.78 -0.81
CA LYS A 105 20.11 0.36 -0.04
C LYS A 105 20.35 0.23 1.46
N PHE A 106 20.16 -0.96 2.02
CA PHE A 106 20.16 -1.17 3.48
C PHE A 106 21.33 -2.04 3.98
N GLY A 107 22.13 -2.60 3.07
CA GLY A 107 23.12 -3.61 3.41
C GLY A 107 22.47 -4.96 3.73
N GLY A 108 23.25 -6.05 3.68
CA GLY A 108 22.79 -7.40 4.00
C GLY A 108 23.03 -8.42 2.90
N GLY A 109 22.57 -9.65 3.15
CA GLY A 109 22.63 -10.77 2.21
C GLY A 109 21.65 -10.60 1.04
N GLN A 110 21.80 -11.45 0.03
CA GLN A 110 20.91 -11.49 -1.12
C GLN A 110 19.49 -11.86 -0.65
N VAL A 111 18.50 -11.06 -1.07
CA VAL A 111 17.07 -11.32 -0.80
C VAL A 111 16.52 -12.12 -1.99
N ASP A 112 15.72 -13.15 -1.72
CA ASP A 112 15.10 -13.92 -2.80
C ASP A 112 13.93 -13.16 -3.45
N PRO A 113 13.66 -13.36 -4.76
CA PRO A 113 12.51 -12.76 -5.41
C PRO A 113 11.20 -13.25 -4.80
N LEU A 114 10.34 -12.32 -4.42
CA LEU A 114 9.01 -12.61 -3.89
C LEU A 114 8.09 -13.09 -5.01
N ARG A 115 7.27 -14.12 -4.72
CA ARG A 115 6.36 -14.75 -5.68
C ARG A 115 4.89 -14.49 -5.38
N ALA A 116 4.58 -14.09 -4.16
CA ALA A 116 3.25 -13.65 -3.75
C ALA A 116 3.36 -12.45 -2.79
N ILE A 117 2.32 -11.61 -2.76
CA ILE A 117 2.27 -10.47 -1.84
C ILE A 117 2.10 -10.92 -0.38
N ALA A 118 1.48 -12.08 -0.15
CA ALA A 118 1.41 -12.65 1.20
C ALA A 118 2.81 -12.84 1.82
N ASP A 119 3.82 -13.13 1.01
CA ASP A 119 5.20 -13.33 1.47
C ASP A 119 5.85 -12.01 1.93
N THR A 120 5.33 -10.86 1.50
CA THR A 120 5.87 -9.53 1.87
C THR A 120 5.46 -9.10 3.27
N VAL A 121 4.38 -9.67 3.80
CA VAL A 121 3.84 -9.33 5.13
C VAL A 121 4.50 -10.17 6.23
N ALA A 122 5.14 -11.28 5.86
CA ALA A 122 5.77 -12.23 6.77
C ALA A 122 7.29 -12.05 6.94
N THR A 123 7.91 -11.11 6.22
CA THR A 123 9.36 -10.85 6.20
C THR A 123 9.72 -9.68 7.11
#